data_AF-A0A257RXQ9-F1
#
_entry.id   AF-A0A257RXQ9-F1
#
_cell.length_a   1.000
_cell.length_b   1.000
_cell.length_c   1.000
_cell.angle_alpha   90.00
_cell.angle_beta   90.00
_cell.angle_gamma   90.00
#
_symmetry.space_group_name_H-M   'P 1'
#
loop_
_entity.id
_entity.type
_entity.pdbx_description
1 polymer ?
#
loop_
_entity_poly.entity_id
_entity_poly.type
_entity_poly.pdbx_seq_one_letter_code
_entity_poly.pdbx_strand_id
1 'polypeptide(L)'
;LESQQAVDALFYNAADPGERYSAQDTLAAQARAGGRYDLSTGSVLRSNEGRAMATIIADTCGFHDTSAGACSCEANTVRFGQATRFMHACRENFLTELAKYGMDKRDLVSNVNFFMNVPIRPDGELTVDDGVSAPGGYVELRAEMDLLVLISNCPQVNNPCNGFRPTPIRCVVWEP
;
A
#
# COMPACT_ATOMS: atom_id res chain seq x y z
N LEU A 1 8.50 -7.92 -10.43
CA LEU A 1 9.19 -8.68 -11.50
C LEU A 1 10.67 -8.83 -11.18
N GLU A 2 11.38 -7.72 -10.99
CA GLU A 2 12.83 -7.67 -10.77
C GLU A 2 13.25 -7.64 -9.28
N SER A 3 12.28 -7.71 -8.35
CA SER A 3 12.39 -7.60 -6.89
C SER A 3 12.41 -6.17 -6.33
N GLN A 4 12.23 -6.06 -5.01
CA GLN A 4 12.29 -4.85 -4.18
C GLN A 4 11.30 -3.72 -4.47
N GLN A 5 10.59 -3.71 -5.60
CA GLN A 5 9.59 -2.67 -5.87
C GLN A 5 8.43 -2.72 -4.87
N ALA A 6 8.29 -1.66 -4.08
CA ALA A 6 7.13 -1.32 -3.28
C ALA A 6 5.96 -0.84 -4.15
N VAL A 7 4.76 -1.21 -3.74
CA VAL A 7 3.54 -0.88 -4.47
C VAL A 7 2.50 -0.37 -3.48
N ASP A 8 2.12 0.89 -3.63
CA ASP A 8 1.08 1.49 -2.82
C ASP A 8 -0.28 1.17 -3.45
N ALA A 9 -1.25 0.74 -2.65
CA ALA A 9 -2.59 0.43 -3.10
C ALA A 9 -3.68 1.08 -2.23
N LEU A 10 -4.73 1.55 -2.88
CA LEU A 10 -5.97 2.00 -2.24
C LEU A 10 -7.12 1.10 -2.70
N PHE A 11 -8.07 0.86 -1.81
CA PHE A 11 -9.25 0.03 -2.09
C PHE A 11 -10.52 0.78 -1.74
N TYR A 12 -11.49 0.75 -2.64
CA TYR A 12 -12.81 1.35 -2.49
C TYR A 12 -13.86 0.31 -2.89
N ASN A 13 -15.05 0.37 -2.29
CA ASN A 13 -16.21 -0.32 -2.82
C ASN A 13 -16.54 0.28 -4.19
N ALA A 14 -16.63 -0.55 -5.22
CA ALA A 14 -16.84 -0.10 -6.59
C ALA A 14 -18.20 0.60 -6.80
N ALA A 15 -19.21 0.24 -6.02
CA ALA A 15 -20.56 0.80 -6.10
C ALA A 15 -20.71 2.10 -5.27
N ASP A 16 -19.92 2.25 -4.21
CA ASP A 16 -19.94 3.43 -3.32
C ASP A 16 -18.54 3.72 -2.77
N PRO A 17 -17.77 4.66 -3.36
CA PRO A 17 -16.44 5.03 -2.88
C PRO A 17 -16.42 5.69 -1.48
N GLY A 18 -17.58 6.00 -0.89
CA GLY A 18 -17.69 6.39 0.51
C GLY A 18 -17.27 5.27 1.48
N GLU A 19 -17.44 4.02 1.05
CA GLU A 19 -16.87 2.85 1.71
C GLU A 19 -15.52 2.48 1.10
N ARG A 20 -14.49 2.47 1.95
CA ARG A 20 -13.09 2.47 1.53
C ARG A 20 -12.17 1.91 2.59
N TYR A 21 -10.99 1.51 2.19
CA TYR A 21 -10.01 0.87 3.07
C TYR A 21 -9.71 1.69 4.33
N SER A 22 -9.62 0.99 5.45
CA SER A 22 -9.23 1.52 6.74
C SER A 22 -8.11 0.67 7.32
N ALA A 23 -6.90 1.24 7.35
CA ALA A 23 -5.76 0.61 8.02
C ALA A 23 -6.04 0.42 9.52
N GLN A 24 -6.72 1.37 10.14
CA GLN A 24 -7.06 1.34 11.56
C GLN A 24 -7.99 0.16 11.88
N ASP A 25 -9.07 -0.02 11.11
CA ASP A 25 -10.02 -1.11 11.33
C ASP A 25 -9.40 -2.47 11.00
N THR A 26 -8.55 -2.52 9.98
CA THR A 26 -7.77 -3.71 9.62
C THR A 26 -6.86 -4.14 10.77
N LEU A 27 -6.00 -3.24 11.25
CA LEU A 27 -5.05 -3.53 12.33
C LEU A 27 -5.75 -3.78 13.66
N ALA A 28 -6.82 -3.05 13.97
CA ALA A 28 -7.58 -3.26 15.20
C ALA A 28 -8.30 -4.63 15.21
N ALA A 29 -8.83 -5.07 14.06
CA ALA A 29 -9.41 -6.41 13.95
C ALA A 29 -8.33 -7.50 14.04
N GLN A 30 -7.20 -7.30 13.37
CA GLN A 30 -6.08 -8.24 13.39
C GLN A 30 -5.49 -8.39 14.80
N ALA A 31 -5.28 -7.29 15.52
CA ALA A 31 -4.79 -7.28 16.90
C ALA A 31 -5.74 -8.01 17.86
N ARG A 32 -7.06 -7.83 17.72
CA ARG A 32 -8.06 -8.58 18.52
C ARG A 32 -8.02 -10.09 18.27
N ALA A 33 -7.61 -10.51 17.08
CA ALA A 33 -7.40 -11.90 16.73
C ALA A 33 -6.00 -12.44 17.12
N GLY A 34 -5.18 -11.64 17.81
CA GLY A 34 -3.80 -12.02 18.16
C GLY A 34 -2.82 -12.00 16.99
N GLY A 35 -3.17 -11.32 15.89
CA GLY A 35 -2.31 -11.15 14.72
C GLY A 35 -1.21 -10.09 14.91
N ARG A 36 -0.33 -10.00 13.91
CA ARG A 36 0.79 -9.04 13.89
C ARG A 36 0.34 -7.64 13.46
N TYR A 37 1.26 -6.68 13.36
CA TYR A 37 0.97 -5.34 12.84
C TYR A 37 1.15 -5.23 11.32
N ASP A 38 1.84 -6.19 10.71
CA ASP A 38 2.05 -6.27 9.27
C ASP A 38 0.97 -7.12 8.60
N LEU A 39 0.83 -6.96 7.29
CA LEU A 39 -0.09 -7.72 6.48
C LEU A 39 0.65 -8.86 5.78
N SER A 40 0.04 -10.05 5.76
CA SER A 40 0.54 -11.21 5.01
C SER A 40 -0.63 -12.15 4.72
N THR A 41 -0.36 -13.38 4.30
CA THR A 41 -1.39 -14.40 4.05
C THR A 41 -2.33 -14.54 5.26
N GLY A 42 -3.63 -14.46 5.00
CA GLY A 42 -4.69 -14.49 6.01
C GLY A 42 -5.14 -13.11 6.52
N SER A 43 -4.40 -12.04 6.25
CA SER A 43 -4.82 -10.68 6.59
C SER A 43 -6.06 -10.28 5.78
N VAL A 44 -7.07 -9.78 6.50
CA VAL A 44 -8.34 -9.29 5.92
C VAL A 44 -8.30 -7.76 5.89
N LEU A 45 -8.24 -7.17 4.71
CA LEU A 45 -8.31 -5.73 4.50
C LEU A 45 -9.76 -5.27 4.71
N ARG A 46 -9.97 -4.37 5.67
CA ARG A 46 -11.31 -3.91 6.07
C ARG A 46 -11.61 -2.51 5.59
N SER A 47 -12.89 -2.25 5.31
CA SER A 47 -13.39 -0.91 5.06
C SER A 47 -13.55 -0.11 6.37
N ASN A 48 -13.76 1.19 6.24
CA ASN A 48 -14.21 2.10 7.31
C ASN A 48 -15.59 1.74 7.88
N GLU A 49 -16.31 0.80 7.28
CA GLU A 49 -17.55 0.21 7.83
C GLU A 49 -17.31 -1.16 8.50
N GLY A 50 -16.05 -1.59 8.57
CA GLY A 50 -15.66 -2.86 9.19
C GLY A 50 -15.89 -4.10 8.32
N ARG A 51 -16.40 -3.96 7.09
CA ARG A 51 -16.62 -5.07 6.16
C ARG A 51 -15.30 -5.53 5.54
N ALA A 52 -15.21 -6.81 5.19
CA ALA A 52 -14.04 -7.32 4.49
C ALA A 52 -14.08 -6.85 3.03
N MET A 53 -13.02 -6.18 2.56
CA MET A 53 -12.88 -5.73 1.18
C MET A 53 -12.09 -6.74 0.36
N ALA A 54 -10.93 -7.16 0.87
CA ALA A 54 -10.08 -8.17 0.26
C ALA A 54 -9.36 -8.99 1.31
N THR A 55 -9.00 -10.22 0.99
CA THR A 55 -8.16 -11.09 1.82
C THR A 55 -6.89 -11.43 1.07
N ILE A 56 -5.73 -11.31 1.73
CA ILE A 56 -4.47 -11.81 1.18
C ILE A 56 -4.48 -13.33 1.29
N ILE A 57 -4.54 -14.04 0.15
CA ILE A 57 -4.66 -15.50 0.11
C ILE A 57 -3.35 -16.22 -0.19
N ALA A 58 -2.38 -15.51 -0.77
CA ALA A 58 -1.01 -15.97 -0.91
C ALA A 58 -0.04 -14.79 -0.87
N ASP A 59 1.12 -14.99 -0.26
CA ASP A 59 2.18 -14.00 -0.12
C ASP A 59 3.53 -14.70 -0.06
N THR A 60 4.43 -14.31 -0.96
CA THR A 60 5.81 -14.83 -1.03
C THR A 60 6.83 -13.94 -0.32
N CYS A 61 6.44 -12.74 0.10
CA CYS A 61 7.26 -11.76 0.80
C CYS A 61 7.18 -11.94 2.33
N GLY A 62 6.01 -12.33 2.85
CA GLY A 62 5.77 -12.60 4.26
C GLY A 62 5.53 -11.36 5.14
N PHE A 63 5.62 -10.16 4.55
CA PHE A 63 5.48 -8.88 5.21
C PHE A 63 5.05 -7.79 4.22
N HIS A 64 4.02 -7.03 4.58
CA HIS A 64 3.62 -5.80 3.91
C HIS A 64 3.17 -4.77 4.94
N ASP A 65 3.47 -3.50 4.67
CA ASP A 65 3.15 -2.42 5.59
C ASP A 65 1.77 -1.79 5.28
N THR A 66 1.11 -1.28 6.31
CA THR A 66 -0.07 -0.41 6.20
C THR A 66 -0.05 0.73 7.23
N SER A 67 1.11 0.94 7.86
CA SER A 67 1.32 1.95 8.89
C SER A 67 1.91 3.23 8.32
N ALA A 68 2.82 3.13 7.34
CA ALA A 68 3.39 4.29 6.67
C ALA A 68 2.46 4.80 5.57
N GLY A 69 2.30 6.12 5.50
CA GLY A 69 1.58 6.74 4.39
C GLY A 69 2.39 6.73 3.10
N ALA A 70 1.67 6.76 1.98
CA ALA A 70 2.20 6.94 0.65
C ALA A 70 3.14 8.14 0.55
N CYS A 71 4.21 8.03 -0.25
CA CYS A 71 5.09 9.18 -0.47
C CYS A 71 4.35 10.33 -1.17
N SER A 72 4.72 11.57 -0.84
CA SER A 72 4.22 12.78 -1.50
C SER A 72 5.33 13.76 -1.80
N CYS A 73 5.08 14.67 -2.74
CA CYS A 73 5.99 15.79 -3.00
C CYS A 73 6.32 16.57 -1.72
N GLU A 74 5.33 16.87 -0.87
CA GLU A 74 5.54 17.59 0.39
C GLU A 74 6.40 16.76 1.37
N ALA A 75 6.06 15.49 1.60
CA ALA A 75 6.81 14.63 2.50
C ALA A 75 8.26 14.44 2.04
N ASN A 76 8.48 14.33 0.72
CA ASN A 76 9.81 14.25 0.14
C ASN A 76 10.62 15.53 0.42
N THR A 77 10.02 16.72 0.28
CA THR A 77 10.74 17.98 0.57
C THR A 77 11.16 18.11 2.03
N VAL A 78 10.33 17.63 2.96
CA VAL A 78 10.64 17.63 4.39
C VAL A 78 11.77 16.66 4.71
N ARG A 79 11.75 15.46 4.12
CA ARG A 79 12.70 14.38 4.43
C ARG A 79 14.04 14.50 3.69
N PHE A 80 14.02 14.96 2.44
CA PHE A 80 15.15 14.86 1.50
C PHE A 80 15.53 16.22 0.88
N GLY A 81 14.83 17.30 1.27
CA GLY A 81 15.15 18.66 0.86
C GLY A 81 14.38 19.15 -0.37
N GLN A 82 14.41 20.47 -0.58
CA GLN A 82 13.59 21.20 -1.58
C GLN A 82 13.82 20.75 -3.03
N ALA A 83 14.98 20.17 -3.34
CA ALA A 83 15.28 19.66 -4.68
C ALA A 83 14.32 18.52 -5.11
N THR A 84 13.70 17.84 -4.16
CA THR A 84 12.76 16.73 -4.44
C THR A 84 11.32 17.17 -4.72
N ARG A 85 11.01 18.47 -4.64
CA ARG A 85 9.65 19.02 -4.73
C ARG A 85 8.87 18.61 -6.00
N PHE A 86 9.57 18.44 -7.11
CA PHE A 86 8.98 18.15 -8.41
C PHE A 86 9.21 16.71 -8.86
N MET A 87 9.74 15.85 -7.99
CA MET A 87 9.86 14.42 -8.27
C MET A 87 8.49 13.74 -8.16
N HIS A 88 8.32 12.64 -8.88
CA HIS A 88 7.09 11.83 -8.80
C HIS A 88 6.91 11.22 -7.41
N ALA A 89 5.64 11.03 -7.02
CA ALA A 89 5.28 10.45 -5.74
C ALA A 89 3.89 9.77 -5.81
N CYS A 90 3.67 8.77 -4.94
CA CYS A 90 2.48 7.93 -4.94
C CYS A 90 1.21 8.72 -4.69
N ARG A 91 1.25 9.70 -3.80
CA ARG A 91 0.10 10.57 -3.52
C ARG A 91 -0.37 11.30 -4.78
N GLU A 92 0.55 11.83 -5.57
CA GLU A 92 0.23 12.53 -6.82
C GLU A 92 -0.28 11.56 -7.91
N ASN A 93 0.26 10.34 -7.96
CA ASN A 93 -0.28 9.28 -8.81
C ASN A 93 -1.73 8.94 -8.43
N PHE A 94 -2.01 8.76 -7.14
CA PHE A 94 -3.37 8.49 -6.65
C PHE A 94 -4.34 9.62 -6.96
N LEU A 95 -3.95 10.89 -6.75
CA LEU A 95 -4.81 12.02 -7.10
C LEU A 95 -5.15 12.06 -8.59
N THR A 96 -4.19 11.71 -9.44
CA THR A 96 -4.39 11.64 -10.90
C THR A 96 -5.38 10.54 -11.27
N GLU A 97 -5.29 9.37 -10.63
CA GLU A 97 -6.22 8.26 -10.88
C GLU A 97 -7.61 8.51 -10.28
N LEU A 98 -7.69 9.01 -9.04
CA LEU A 98 -8.96 9.36 -8.37
C LEU A 98 -9.79 10.36 -9.18
N ALA A 99 -9.14 11.35 -9.79
CA ALA A 99 -9.83 12.36 -10.59
C ALA A 99 -10.63 11.76 -11.78
N LYS A 100 -10.22 10.59 -12.30
CA LYS A 100 -10.94 9.89 -13.37
C LYS A 100 -12.30 9.34 -12.92
N TYR A 101 -12.50 9.22 -11.60
CA TYR A 101 -13.72 8.73 -10.97
C TYR A 101 -14.51 9.85 -10.26
N GLY A 102 -14.19 11.13 -10.55
CA GLY A 102 -14.84 12.27 -9.91
C GLY A 102 -14.49 12.45 -8.43
N MET A 103 -13.45 11.77 -7.95
CA MET A 103 -12.94 11.88 -6.58
C MET A 103 -11.82 12.92 -6.49
N ASP A 104 -11.60 13.45 -5.28
CA ASP A 104 -10.60 14.47 -5.00
C ASP A 104 -9.69 14.11 -3.81
N LYS A 105 -8.89 15.08 -3.35
CA LYS A 105 -7.97 14.91 -2.20
C LYS A 105 -8.67 14.38 -0.93
N ARG A 106 -9.96 14.65 -0.71
CA ARG A 106 -10.76 14.17 0.44
C ARG A 106 -10.96 12.65 0.42
N ASP A 107 -10.79 12.04 -0.74
CA ASP A 107 -11.01 10.63 -0.97
C ASP A 107 -9.74 9.80 -0.82
N LEU A 108 -8.59 10.44 -0.66
CA LEU A 108 -7.36 9.76 -0.24
C LEU A 108 -7.53 9.19 1.17
N VAL A 109 -7.17 7.92 1.31
CA VAL A 109 -7.19 7.17 2.57
C VAL A 109 -5.81 6.57 2.86
N SER A 110 -5.68 5.89 4.00
CA SER A 110 -4.50 5.05 4.27
C SER A 110 -4.31 4.05 3.13
N ASN A 111 -3.06 3.73 2.82
CA ASN A 111 -2.72 2.81 1.74
C ASN A 111 -2.09 1.54 2.30
N VAL A 112 -2.18 0.46 1.53
CA VAL A 112 -1.34 -0.73 1.74
C VAL A 112 -0.06 -0.54 0.94
N ASN A 113 1.09 -0.74 1.58
CA ASN A 113 2.42 -0.73 0.96
C ASN A 113 2.88 -2.18 0.71
N PHE A 114 2.44 -2.78 -0.39
CA PHE A 114 2.90 -4.13 -0.75
C PHE A 114 4.40 -4.14 -1.04
N PHE A 115 5.06 -5.20 -0.61
CA PHE A 115 6.51 -5.45 -0.74
C PHE A 115 7.43 -4.42 -0.06
N MET A 116 6.89 -3.38 0.58
CA MET A 116 7.68 -2.38 1.29
C MET A 116 8.02 -2.89 2.69
N ASN A 117 9.30 -2.84 3.04
CA ASN A 117 9.78 -3.23 4.36
C ASN A 117 9.79 -2.00 5.29
N VAL A 118 8.86 -1.97 6.25
CA VAL A 118 8.70 -0.87 7.20
C VAL A 118 8.62 -1.42 8.63
N PRO A 119 9.73 -1.89 9.20
CA PRO A 119 9.71 -2.48 10.53
C PRO A 119 9.46 -1.42 11.60
N ILE A 120 8.71 -1.83 12.62
CA ILE A 120 8.62 -1.11 13.90
C ILE A 120 9.61 -1.75 14.87
N ARG A 121 10.64 -1.00 15.26
CA ARG A 121 11.68 -1.45 16.19
C ARG A 121 11.17 -1.51 17.63
N PRO A 122 11.85 -2.24 18.54
CA PRO A 122 11.40 -2.36 19.95
C PRO A 122 11.30 -1.03 20.71
N ASP A 123 12.02 0.00 20.28
CA ASP A 123 11.95 1.36 20.82
C ASP A 123 10.83 2.21 20.20
N GLY A 124 10.05 1.64 19.28
CA GLY A 124 8.96 2.29 18.57
C GLY A 124 9.39 3.03 17.31
N GLU A 125 10.66 2.96 16.91
CA GLU A 125 11.12 3.59 15.67
C GLU A 125 10.48 2.91 14.45
N LEU A 126 9.87 3.71 13.58
CA LEU A 126 9.31 3.27 12.31
C LEU A 126 10.23 3.74 11.18
N THR A 127 10.80 2.79 10.44
CA THR A 127 11.81 3.09 9.41
C THR A 127 11.50 2.41 8.10
N VAL A 128 11.95 3.01 7.00
CA VAL A 128 11.88 2.41 5.67
C VAL A 128 13.23 1.74 5.42
N ASP A 129 13.24 0.42 5.45
CA ASP A 129 14.43 -0.40 5.25
C ASP A 129 14.42 -1.02 3.83
N ASP A 130 15.49 -1.73 3.48
CA ASP A 130 15.61 -2.41 2.19
C ASP A 130 14.47 -3.41 1.98
N GLY A 131 13.94 -3.44 0.75
CA GLY A 131 12.88 -4.36 0.35
C GLY A 131 13.32 -5.82 0.52
N VAL A 132 12.46 -6.64 1.12
CA VAL A 132 12.77 -8.06 1.43
C VAL A 132 12.23 -9.02 0.37
N SER A 133 11.57 -8.51 -0.68
CA SER A 133 10.98 -9.33 -1.73
C SER A 133 12.05 -9.90 -2.68
N ALA A 134 11.89 -11.16 -3.08
CA ALA A 134 12.73 -11.81 -4.09
C ALA A 134 12.21 -11.55 -5.51
N PRO A 135 13.05 -11.66 -6.56
CA PRO A 135 12.59 -11.62 -7.95
C PRO A 135 11.50 -12.67 -8.19
N GLY A 136 10.48 -12.31 -8.97
CA GLY A 136 9.31 -13.19 -9.19
C GLY A 136 8.34 -13.32 -8.00
N GLY A 137 8.60 -12.65 -6.87
CA GLY A 137 7.67 -12.59 -5.75
C GLY A 137 6.31 -11.98 -6.14
N TYR A 138 5.26 -12.47 -5.51
CA TYR A 138 3.88 -12.03 -5.66
C TYR A 138 3.13 -11.98 -4.33
N VAL A 139 2.05 -11.22 -4.34
CA VAL A 139 0.96 -11.22 -3.36
C VAL A 139 -0.33 -11.41 -4.14
N GLU A 140 -1.23 -12.24 -3.61
CA GLU A 140 -2.51 -12.57 -4.23
C GLU A 140 -3.64 -12.20 -3.30
N LEU A 141 -4.65 -11.52 -3.85
CA LEU A 141 -5.80 -11.04 -3.12
C LEU A 141 -7.07 -11.65 -3.68
N ARG A 142 -7.91 -12.18 -2.79
CA ARG A 142 -9.31 -12.46 -3.11
C ARG A 142 -10.11 -11.21 -2.77
N ALA A 143 -10.85 -10.68 -3.75
CA ALA A 143 -11.85 -9.65 -3.50
C ALA A 143 -13.06 -10.27 -2.77
N GLU A 144 -13.50 -9.65 -1.68
CA GLU A 144 -14.66 -10.08 -0.86
C GLU A 144 -15.93 -9.29 -1.23
N MET A 145 -15.80 -8.34 -2.14
CA MET A 145 -16.83 -7.51 -2.75
C MET A 145 -16.31 -6.93 -4.06
N ASP A 146 -17.15 -6.22 -4.83
CA ASP A 146 -16.69 -5.48 -6.00
C ASP A 146 -15.82 -4.30 -5.57
N LEU A 147 -14.59 -4.23 -6.07
CA LEU A 147 -13.60 -3.23 -5.67
C LEU A 147 -13.16 -2.34 -6.82
N LEU A 148 -13.04 -1.06 -6.53
CA LEU A 148 -12.18 -0.15 -7.26
C LEU A 148 -10.81 -0.14 -6.55
N VAL A 149 -9.77 -0.61 -7.25
CA VAL A 149 -8.41 -0.68 -6.73
C VAL A 149 -7.52 0.29 -7.48
N LEU A 150 -6.87 1.20 -6.77
CA LEU A 150 -5.87 2.11 -7.34
C LEU A 150 -4.49 1.61 -6.95
N ILE A 151 -3.60 1.51 -7.93
CA ILE A 151 -2.24 1.02 -7.76
C ILE A 151 -1.27 2.11 -8.19
N SER A 152 -0.35 2.48 -7.29
CA SER A 152 0.80 3.30 -7.61
C SER A 152 2.06 2.45 -7.52
N ASN A 153 2.71 2.22 -8.66
CA ASN A 153 4.05 1.65 -8.68
C ASN A 153 5.03 2.70 -8.12
N CYS A 154 5.47 2.52 -6.87
CA CYS A 154 6.11 3.59 -6.11
C CYS A 154 7.34 4.15 -6.83
N PRO A 155 7.37 5.47 -7.16
CA PRO A 155 8.46 6.07 -7.93
C PRO A 155 9.63 6.55 -7.04
N GLN A 156 9.59 6.25 -5.73
CA GLN A 156 10.55 6.78 -4.77
C GLN A 156 11.98 6.29 -5.07
N VAL A 157 12.91 7.25 -5.09
CA VAL A 157 14.36 7.05 -5.32
C VAL A 157 15.23 7.60 -4.19
N ASN A 158 14.64 8.29 -3.20
CA ASN A 158 15.38 8.97 -2.14
C ASN A 158 15.51 8.12 -0.86
N ASN A 159 14.97 6.91 -0.85
CA ASN A 159 15.06 5.96 0.27
C ASN A 159 15.05 4.50 -0.27
N PRO A 160 15.34 3.50 0.57
CA PRO A 160 15.58 2.13 0.10
C PRO A 160 14.33 1.32 -0.26
N CYS A 161 13.11 1.89 -0.17
CA CYS A 161 11.86 1.12 -0.36
C CYS A 161 11.76 0.35 -1.69
N ASN A 162 12.48 0.80 -2.73
CA ASN A 162 12.55 0.19 -4.05
C ASN A 162 13.98 -0.17 -4.47
N GLY A 163 14.89 -0.35 -3.51
CA GLY A 163 16.32 -0.52 -3.80
C GLY A 163 16.92 0.66 -4.58
N PHE A 164 16.38 1.87 -4.37
CA PHE A 164 16.73 3.11 -5.08
C PHE A 164 16.50 3.10 -6.61
N ARG A 165 15.90 2.04 -7.15
CA ARG A 165 15.63 1.90 -8.59
C ARG A 165 14.23 1.33 -8.81
N PRO A 166 13.24 2.17 -9.13
CA PRO A 166 11.91 1.69 -9.49
C PRO A 166 11.96 0.69 -10.65
N THR A 167 11.25 -0.42 -10.52
CA THR A 167 11.16 -1.52 -11.50
C THR A 167 9.70 -1.81 -11.86
N PRO A 168 9.43 -2.43 -13.02
CA PRO A 168 8.06 -2.74 -13.42
C PRO A 168 7.41 -3.80 -12.53
N ILE A 169 6.10 -3.65 -12.35
CA ILE A 169 5.22 -4.64 -11.73
C ILE A 169 4.26 -5.21 -12.76
N ARG A 170 3.63 -6.33 -12.42
CA ARG A 170 2.56 -6.92 -13.21
C ARG A 170 1.34 -7.10 -12.32
N CYS A 171 0.23 -6.51 -12.72
CA CYS A 171 -1.08 -6.74 -12.13
C CYS A 171 -1.85 -7.70 -13.04
N VAL A 172 -2.45 -8.74 -12.45
CA VAL A 172 -3.29 -9.71 -13.15
C VAL A 172 -4.61 -9.77 -12.39
N VAL A 173 -5.71 -9.76 -13.13
CA VAL A 173 -7.07 -9.94 -12.59
C VAL A 173 -7.67 -11.14 -13.33
N TRP A 174 -8.22 -12.07 -12.59
CA TRP A 174 -8.84 -13.28 -13.15
C TRP A 174 -10.04 -13.70 -12.30
N GLU A 175 -10.95 -14.44 -12.92
CA GLU A 175 -12.02 -15.15 -12.22
C GLU A 175 -11.52 -16.55 -11.83
N PRO A 176 -11.94 -17.09 -10.67
CA PRO A 176 -11.58 -18.45 -10.23
C PRO A 176 -12.00 -19.57 -11.18
#